data_AF-A0A0K0F888-F1
#
_entry.id   AF-A0A0K0F888-F1
#
_cell.length_a   1.000
_cell.length_b   1.000
_cell.length_c   1.000
_cell.angle_alpha   90.00
_cell.angle_beta   90.00
_cell.angle_gamma   90.00
#
_symmetry.space_group_name_H-M   'P 1'
#
loop_
_entity.id
_entity.type
_entity.pdbx_description
1 polymer ?
#
loop_
_entity_poly.entity_id
_entity_poly.type
_entity_poly.pdbx_seq_one_letter_code
_entity_poly.pdbx_strand_id
1 'polypeptide(L)'
;MIFTMLMLKILDLSCNFIGKVPELSRIRIWKIEELFPENTGISNFFTKTSEYPRTAQGYFPYLKSLVCLKIVELKYCFQDGIPIKVNNYAPVISDEQNVTFKPSFSPSKDIETVLKMFVVQYYDIFYGPNRITTRKQLSKAYDENAIFLHVFETIKDGNQVGVSKSFKILRGPCYKSHRKSSHNILFEDKFNLRRKET
;
A
#
# COMPACT_ATOMS: atom_id res chain seq x y z
N MET A 1 19.86 -18.65 12.05
CA MET A 1 19.10 -19.42 11.04
C MET A 1 19.59 -18.96 9.68
N ILE A 2 20.09 -19.90 8.87
CA ILE A 2 20.89 -19.65 7.68
C ILE A 2 19.99 -19.08 6.57
N PHE A 3 20.24 -17.83 6.15
CA PHE A 3 19.63 -17.22 4.95
C PHE A 3 20.37 -17.75 3.71
N THR A 4 20.12 -18.99 3.34
CA THR A 4 20.59 -19.51 2.06
C THR A 4 19.66 -19.03 0.94
N MET A 5 20.26 -18.36 -0.05
CA MET A 5 19.70 -17.94 -1.34
C MET A 5 18.81 -16.67 -1.39
N LEU A 6 19.42 -15.50 -1.19
CA LEU A 6 18.86 -14.20 -1.62
C LEU A 6 18.86 -13.98 -3.16
N MET A 7 19.43 -14.91 -3.92
CA MET A 7 19.63 -14.81 -5.37
C MET A 7 18.79 -15.82 -6.18
N LEU A 8 17.86 -16.54 -5.55
CA LEU A 8 17.02 -17.52 -6.25
C LEU A 8 16.01 -16.82 -7.16
N LYS A 9 16.17 -17.00 -8.47
CA LYS A 9 15.29 -16.45 -9.50
C LYS A 9 14.27 -17.46 -10.01
N ILE A 10 14.60 -18.75 -9.98
CA ILE A 10 13.75 -19.83 -10.49
C ILE A 10 13.47 -20.76 -9.31
N LEU A 11 12.20 -20.99 -9.02
CA LEU A 11 11.78 -21.88 -7.95
C LEU A 11 10.77 -22.90 -8.47
N ASP A 12 11.12 -24.17 -8.35
CA ASP A 12 10.22 -25.28 -8.62
C ASP A 12 9.70 -25.85 -7.29
N LEU A 13 8.38 -25.83 -7.12
CA LEU A 13 7.63 -26.40 -6.01
C LEU A 13 6.71 -27.52 -6.48
N SER A 14 6.86 -28.00 -7.70
CA SER A 14 5.98 -28.99 -8.29
C SER A 14 5.93 -30.27 -7.46
N CYS A 15 4.77 -30.93 -7.41
CA CYS A 15 4.51 -32.15 -6.66
C CYS A 15 4.68 -32.03 -5.12
N ASN A 16 4.70 -30.82 -4.56
CA ASN A 16 4.70 -30.60 -3.11
C ASN A 16 3.31 -30.23 -2.60
N PHE A 17 2.88 -30.78 -1.46
CA PHE A 17 1.58 -30.40 -0.90
C PHE A 17 1.64 -28.99 -0.28
N ILE A 18 0.91 -28.03 -0.86
CA ILE A 18 0.73 -26.68 -0.28
C ILE A 18 -0.72 -26.56 0.18
N GLY A 19 -0.93 -26.74 1.48
CA GLY A 19 -2.27 -26.83 2.06
C GLY A 19 -3.02 -25.50 2.13
N LYS A 20 -2.31 -24.36 2.08
CA LYS A 20 -2.92 -23.02 2.16
C LYS A 20 -2.15 -21.99 1.33
N VAL A 21 -2.86 -21.19 0.54
CA VAL A 21 -2.29 -20.09 -0.28
C VAL A 21 -1.40 -19.13 0.51
N PRO A 22 -1.72 -18.70 1.75
CA PRO A 22 -0.87 -17.81 2.53
C PRO A 22 0.52 -18.35 2.89
N GLU A 23 0.78 -19.65 2.72
CA GLU A 23 2.12 -20.23 2.96
C GLU A 23 3.18 -19.65 2.01
N LEU A 24 2.77 -19.18 0.81
CA LEU A 24 3.64 -18.47 -0.14
C LEU A 24 4.25 -17.20 0.48
N SER A 25 3.62 -16.60 1.50
CA SER A 25 4.15 -15.43 2.20
C SER A 25 5.50 -15.68 2.89
N ARG A 26 5.83 -16.94 3.19
CA ARG A 26 7.10 -17.33 3.84
C ARG A 26 8.30 -17.14 2.93
N ILE A 27 8.09 -17.27 1.62
CA ILE A 27 9.12 -17.16 0.59
C ILE A 27 9.02 -15.87 -0.23
N ARG A 28 8.10 -14.95 0.13
CA ARG A 28 7.92 -13.64 -0.56
C ARG A 28 9.17 -12.75 -0.60
N ILE A 29 10.14 -13.02 0.27
CA ILE A 29 11.39 -12.25 0.38
C ILE A 29 12.32 -12.59 -0.80
N TRP A 30 12.10 -13.74 -1.46
CA TRP A 30 12.89 -14.17 -2.61
C TRP A 30 12.42 -13.47 -3.88
N LYS A 31 13.37 -12.96 -4.67
CA LYS A 31 13.11 -12.28 -5.95
C LYS A 31 12.91 -13.31 -7.07
N ILE A 32 11.87 -14.12 -6.94
CA ILE A 32 11.54 -15.18 -7.89
C ILE A 32 10.97 -14.54 -9.17
N GLU A 33 11.59 -14.87 -10.30
CA GLU A 33 11.18 -14.50 -11.65
C GLU A 33 10.35 -15.62 -12.31
N GLU A 34 10.60 -16.89 -11.95
CA GLU A 34 9.87 -18.06 -12.49
C GLU A 34 9.47 -19.02 -11.37
N LEU A 35 8.19 -19.41 -11.34
CA LEU A 35 7.63 -20.31 -10.34
C LEU A 35 6.89 -21.49 -11.00
N PHE A 36 7.20 -22.70 -10.55
CA PHE A 36 6.54 -23.94 -10.99
C PHE A 36 5.83 -24.61 -9.79
N PRO A 37 4.56 -24.28 -9.51
CA PRO A 37 3.80 -24.85 -8.39
C PRO A 37 2.82 -25.95 -8.85
N GLU A 38 3.25 -26.83 -9.75
CA GLU A 38 2.37 -27.84 -10.35
C GLU A 38 2.03 -28.96 -9.36
N ASN A 39 0.84 -29.55 -9.46
CA ASN A 39 0.42 -30.65 -8.58
C ASN A 39 0.56 -30.36 -7.07
N THR A 40 0.51 -29.08 -6.68
CA THR A 40 0.63 -28.68 -5.28
C THR A 40 -0.68 -28.64 -4.51
N GLY A 41 -1.80 -28.74 -5.24
CA GLY A 41 -3.16 -28.51 -4.72
C GLY A 41 -3.53 -27.03 -4.60
N ILE A 42 -2.58 -26.10 -4.77
CA ILE A 42 -2.83 -24.67 -4.58
C ILE A 42 -3.82 -24.09 -5.61
N SER A 43 -3.79 -24.62 -6.84
CA SER A 43 -4.69 -24.20 -7.93
C SER A 43 -6.15 -24.55 -7.65
N ASN A 44 -6.42 -25.52 -6.77
CA ASN A 44 -7.77 -25.93 -6.38
C ASN A 44 -8.49 -24.89 -5.51
N PHE A 45 -7.74 -23.97 -4.88
CA PHE A 45 -8.34 -22.86 -4.12
C PHE A 45 -8.89 -21.74 -5.01
N PHE A 46 -8.69 -21.81 -6.33
CA PHE A 46 -9.10 -20.77 -7.27
C PHE A 46 -10.16 -21.30 -8.23
N THR A 47 -11.29 -20.60 -8.28
CA THR A 47 -12.39 -20.94 -9.18
C THR A 47 -12.19 -20.35 -10.56
N LYS A 48 -11.53 -19.19 -10.66
CA LYS A 48 -11.22 -18.52 -11.93
C LYS A 48 -9.74 -18.61 -12.25
N THR A 49 -9.44 -18.93 -13.50
CA THR A 49 -8.08 -18.99 -14.03
C THR A 49 -7.29 -17.68 -13.85
N SER A 50 -7.96 -16.52 -13.80
CA SER A 50 -7.32 -15.22 -13.59
C SER A 50 -6.99 -14.89 -12.14
N GLU A 51 -7.64 -15.53 -11.17
CA GLU A 51 -7.42 -15.24 -9.74
C GLU A 51 -6.06 -15.79 -9.29
N TYR A 52 -5.74 -17.00 -9.74
CA TYR A 52 -4.49 -17.67 -9.41
C TYR A 52 -3.22 -16.87 -9.74
N PRO A 53 -3.00 -16.41 -11.00
CA PRO A 53 -1.82 -15.62 -11.35
C PRO A 53 -1.80 -14.26 -10.64
N ARG A 54 -2.96 -13.61 -10.42
CA ARG A 54 -3.02 -12.35 -9.67
C ARG A 54 -2.59 -12.54 -8.22
N THR A 55 -3.05 -13.62 -7.58
CA THR A 55 -2.67 -13.93 -6.21
C THR A 55 -1.18 -14.29 -6.12
N ALA A 56 -0.64 -15.07 -7.07
CA ALA A 56 0.78 -15.37 -7.14
C ALA A 56 1.64 -14.09 -7.32
N GLN A 57 1.25 -13.18 -8.22
CA GLN A 57 1.92 -11.88 -8.38
C GLN A 57 1.85 -11.00 -7.12
N GLY A 58 0.76 -11.09 -6.35
CA GLY A 58 0.65 -10.41 -5.06
C GLY A 58 1.69 -10.85 -4.04
N TYR A 59 2.18 -12.10 -4.13
CA TYR A 59 3.27 -12.61 -3.30
C TYR A 59 4.65 -12.40 -3.93
N PHE A 60 4.76 -12.48 -5.25
CA PHE A 60 6.01 -12.40 -6.01
C PHE A 60 5.92 -11.31 -7.08
N PRO A 61 6.23 -10.05 -6.75
CA PRO A 61 6.07 -8.93 -7.68
C PRO A 61 7.04 -8.96 -8.88
N TYR A 62 8.12 -9.74 -8.79
CA TYR A 62 9.09 -9.93 -9.87
C TYR A 62 8.79 -11.13 -10.79
N LEU A 63 7.68 -11.83 -10.56
CA LEU A 63 7.30 -13.03 -11.28
C LEU A 63 6.95 -12.71 -12.74
N LYS A 64 7.76 -13.22 -13.66
CA LYS A 64 7.60 -13.10 -15.11
C LYS A 64 6.84 -14.28 -15.69
N SER A 65 7.08 -15.48 -15.14
CA SER A 65 6.48 -16.73 -15.60
C SER A 65 5.86 -17.52 -14.45
N LEU A 66 4.61 -17.95 -14.64
CA LEU A 66 3.94 -18.90 -13.77
C LEU A 66 3.46 -20.06 -14.63
N VAL A 67 4.05 -21.23 -14.43
CA VAL A 67 3.69 -22.44 -15.17
C VAL A 67 2.65 -23.21 -14.38
N CYS A 68 1.47 -23.44 -14.97
CA CYS A 68 0.40 -24.17 -14.31
C CYS A 68 -0.29 -25.09 -15.31
N LEU A 69 0.00 -26.39 -15.22
CA LEU A 69 -0.80 -27.44 -15.85
C LEU A 69 -2.06 -27.69 -15.02
N LYS A 70 -3.25 -27.47 -15.61
CA LYS A 70 -4.50 -28.03 -15.09
C LYS A 70 -4.84 -29.26 -15.92
N ILE A 71 -4.83 -30.43 -15.28
CA ILE A 71 -5.35 -31.68 -15.83
C ILE A 71 -6.88 -31.68 -15.63
N VAL A 72 -7.58 -32.08 -16.71
CA VAL A 72 -9.01 -32.39 -16.88
C VAL A 72 -9.94 -31.25 -17.34
N GLU A 73 -10.32 -31.38 -18.61
CA GLU A 73 -11.53 -30.87 -19.27
C GLU A 73 -11.77 -29.36 -19.27
N LEU A 74 -10.94 -28.63 -20.03
CA LEU A 74 -11.41 -27.54 -20.89
C LEU A 74 -10.32 -27.29 -21.94
N LYS A 75 -10.73 -27.33 -23.21
CA LYS A 75 -9.92 -27.45 -24.43
C LYS A 75 -9.10 -26.19 -24.79
N TYR A 76 -8.45 -25.55 -23.82
CA TYR A 76 -7.48 -24.45 -24.00
C TYR A 76 -6.49 -24.37 -22.82
N CYS A 77 -5.65 -25.41 -22.64
CA CYS A 77 -4.40 -25.28 -21.89
C CYS A 77 -3.26 -25.40 -22.89
N PHE A 78 -2.73 -24.26 -23.33
CA PHE A 78 -1.56 -24.21 -24.20
C PHE A 78 -0.29 -24.48 -23.38
N GLN A 79 0.58 -25.26 -24.01
CA GLN A 79 1.77 -25.93 -23.48
C GLN A 79 2.97 -25.01 -23.20
N ASP A 80 2.80 -23.70 -23.27
CA ASP A 80 3.87 -22.73 -23.06
C ASP A 80 3.40 -21.74 -22.00
N GLY A 81 4.16 -21.64 -20.90
CA GLY A 81 3.80 -20.91 -19.68
C GLY A 81 3.10 -19.59 -19.96
N ILE A 82 2.05 -19.26 -19.21
CA ILE A 82 1.30 -18.01 -19.41
C ILE A 82 2.31 -16.88 -19.22
N PRO A 83 2.68 -16.13 -20.28
CA PRO A 83 3.43 -14.90 -20.09
C PRO A 83 2.47 -14.02 -19.34
N ILE A 84 2.71 -13.84 -18.04
CA ILE A 84 1.91 -12.91 -17.30
C ILE A 84 2.24 -11.58 -17.96
N LYS A 85 1.23 -10.93 -18.58
CA LYS A 85 1.39 -9.56 -19.04
C LYS A 85 1.82 -8.79 -17.81
N VAL A 86 3.12 -8.55 -17.68
CA VAL A 86 3.64 -7.45 -16.88
C VAL A 86 2.78 -6.29 -17.35
N ASN A 87 2.01 -5.73 -16.41
CA ASN A 87 1.04 -4.73 -16.76
C ASN A 87 1.84 -3.55 -17.33
N ASN A 88 2.03 -3.49 -18.64
CA ASN A 88 2.83 -2.47 -19.34
C ASN A 88 2.16 -1.08 -19.27
N TYR A 89 1.00 -0.98 -18.60
CA TYR A 89 0.37 0.27 -18.19
C TYR A 89 0.81 0.76 -16.81
N ALA A 90 1.52 -0.06 -16.02
CA ALA A 90 2.38 0.50 -15.01
C ALA A 90 3.59 1.03 -15.79
N PRO A 91 3.82 2.36 -15.84
CA PRO A 91 5.07 2.86 -16.38
C PRO A 91 6.18 2.11 -15.65
N VAL A 92 6.97 1.33 -16.40
CA VAL A 92 8.23 0.84 -15.89
C VAL A 92 9.04 2.12 -15.69
N ILE A 93 9.05 2.64 -14.47
CA ILE A 93 9.95 3.70 -14.07
C ILE A 93 11.31 3.01 -14.07
N SER A 94 11.91 2.89 -15.25
CA SER A 94 13.20 2.26 -15.50
C SER A 94 14.35 3.08 -14.89
N ASP A 95 14.02 4.15 -14.19
CA ASP A 95 14.95 5.17 -13.75
C ASP A 95 14.52 5.79 -12.42
N GLU A 96 14.20 4.93 -11.42
CA GLU A 96 14.01 5.41 -10.04
C GLU A 96 15.22 6.23 -9.53
N GLN A 97 16.40 6.02 -10.13
CA GLN A 97 17.63 6.75 -9.83
C GLN A 97 17.64 8.19 -10.41
N ASN A 98 16.81 8.50 -11.41
CA ASN A 98 16.74 9.82 -12.04
C ASN A 98 15.49 10.63 -11.67
N VAL A 99 14.66 10.15 -10.74
CA VAL A 99 13.57 10.96 -10.18
C VAL A 99 14.17 12.05 -9.29
N THR A 100 14.29 13.26 -9.84
CA THR A 100 14.72 14.42 -9.06
C THR A 100 13.66 14.76 -8.02
N PHE A 101 13.94 14.49 -6.75
CA PHE A 101 13.10 14.93 -5.64
C PHE A 101 13.15 16.44 -5.52
N LYS A 102 12.03 17.10 -5.85
CA LYS A 102 11.85 18.54 -5.62
C LYS A 102 10.98 18.73 -4.37
N PRO A 103 11.29 19.71 -3.51
CA PRO A 103 10.52 19.97 -2.29
C PRO A 103 9.13 20.54 -2.57
N SER A 104 8.93 21.16 -3.72
CA SER A 104 7.65 21.74 -4.14
C SER A 104 7.46 21.65 -5.65
N PHE A 105 6.20 21.72 -6.06
CA PHE A 105 5.79 21.81 -7.46
C PHE A 105 4.68 22.85 -7.57
N SER A 106 4.78 23.74 -8.56
CA SER A 106 3.71 24.63 -8.96
C SER A 106 3.58 24.61 -10.48
N PRO A 107 2.37 24.56 -11.06
CA PRO A 107 2.18 24.60 -12.50
C PRO A 107 2.63 25.92 -13.14
N SER A 108 2.56 27.03 -12.42
CA SER A 108 3.02 28.36 -12.88
C SER A 108 3.51 29.22 -11.71
N LYS A 109 4.25 30.30 -12.03
CA LYS A 109 4.72 31.27 -11.02
C LYS A 109 3.57 32.05 -10.38
N ASP A 110 2.52 32.32 -11.14
CA ASP A 110 1.34 33.05 -10.64
C ASP A 110 0.58 32.19 -9.63
N ILE A 111 0.37 30.91 -9.94
CA ILE A 111 -0.24 29.94 -9.00
C ILE A 111 0.63 29.78 -7.76
N GLU A 112 1.96 29.73 -7.93
CA GLU A 112 2.89 29.62 -6.81
C GLU A 112 2.77 30.81 -5.85
N THR A 113 2.65 32.01 -6.41
CA THR A 113 2.53 33.26 -5.65
C THR A 113 1.23 33.27 -4.84
N VAL A 114 0.10 32.95 -5.49
CA VAL A 114 -1.21 32.89 -4.84
C VAL A 114 -1.24 31.81 -3.74
N LEU A 115 -0.72 30.61 -4.02
CA LEU A 115 -0.66 29.53 -3.03
C LEU A 115 0.19 29.91 -1.82
N LYS A 116 1.36 30.52 -2.03
CA LYS A 116 2.21 30.98 -0.92
C LYS A 116 1.51 32.03 -0.06
N MET A 117 0.86 33.01 -0.68
CA MET A 117 0.08 34.03 0.04
C MET A 117 -1.04 33.40 0.86
N PHE A 118 -1.79 32.45 0.26
CA PHE A 118 -2.86 31.73 0.95
C PHE A 118 -2.34 30.93 2.14
N VAL A 119 -1.27 30.15 1.97
CA VAL A 119 -0.70 29.30 3.04
C VAL A 119 -0.23 30.15 4.22
N VAL A 120 0.47 31.26 3.97
CA VAL A 120 0.92 32.18 5.02
C VAL A 120 -0.28 32.74 5.78
N GLN A 121 -1.25 33.33 5.08
CA GLN A 121 -2.43 33.92 5.72
C GLN A 121 -3.27 32.88 6.49
N TYR A 122 -3.45 31.68 5.93
CA TYR A 122 -4.17 30.60 6.59
C TYR A 122 -3.49 30.22 7.91
N TYR A 123 -2.17 30.04 7.91
CA TYR A 123 -1.44 29.65 9.11
C TYR A 123 -1.28 30.77 10.12
N ASP A 124 -1.20 32.03 9.70
CA ASP A 124 -1.23 33.20 10.59
C ASP A 124 -2.53 33.23 11.39
N ILE A 125 -3.66 32.96 10.74
CA ILE A 125 -4.97 32.84 11.41
C ILE A 125 -5.02 31.58 12.29
N PHE A 126 -4.54 30.44 11.78
CA PHE A 126 -4.59 29.15 12.47
C PHE A 126 -3.75 29.11 13.76
N TYR A 127 -2.59 29.77 13.76
CA TYR A 127 -1.65 29.87 14.88
C TYR A 127 -1.73 31.19 15.66
N GLY A 128 -2.67 32.06 15.30
CA GLY A 128 -2.84 33.36 15.94
C GLY A 128 -2.96 33.30 17.48
N PRO A 129 -2.77 34.45 18.16
CA PRO A 129 -2.58 34.55 19.61
C PRO A 129 -3.76 33.99 20.42
N ASN A 130 -4.98 34.05 19.87
CA ASN A 130 -6.17 33.45 20.47
C ASN A 130 -6.76 32.38 19.54
N ARG A 131 -6.14 31.21 19.53
CA ARG A 131 -6.40 30.10 18.60
C ARG A 131 -7.88 29.74 18.42
N ILE A 132 -8.71 29.90 19.45
CA ILE A 132 -10.13 29.56 19.37
C ILE A 132 -10.90 30.61 18.55
N THR A 133 -10.66 31.90 18.80
CA THR A 133 -11.34 32.98 18.08
C THR A 133 -10.73 33.23 16.71
N THR A 134 -9.41 33.14 16.56
CA THR A 134 -8.75 33.33 15.26
C THR A 134 -9.14 32.22 14.28
N ARG A 135 -9.17 30.95 14.70
CA ARG A 135 -9.60 29.85 13.81
C ARG A 135 -11.05 29.96 13.33
N LYS A 136 -11.94 30.61 14.08
CA LYS A 136 -13.32 30.87 13.59
C LYS A 136 -13.32 31.73 12.34
N GLN A 137 -12.32 32.60 12.15
CA GLN A 137 -12.20 33.43 10.94
C GLN A 137 -11.93 32.59 9.69
N LEU A 138 -11.35 31.39 9.83
CA LEU A 138 -11.13 30.46 8.73
C LEU A 138 -12.44 29.99 8.09
N SER A 139 -13.58 30.10 8.76
CA SER A 139 -14.89 29.81 8.16
C SER A 139 -15.13 30.57 6.85
N LYS A 140 -14.55 31.77 6.70
CA LYS A 140 -14.63 32.56 5.45
C LYS A 140 -13.80 32.00 4.30
N ALA A 141 -12.82 31.15 4.60
CA ALA A 141 -11.96 30.51 3.60
C ALA A 141 -12.51 29.15 3.14
N TYR A 142 -13.55 28.63 3.81
CA TYR A 142 -14.21 27.38 3.46
C TYR A 142 -15.52 27.68 2.73
N ASP A 143 -15.82 26.89 1.70
CA ASP A 143 -17.14 26.83 1.09
C ASP A 143 -18.17 26.24 2.07
N GLU A 144 -19.45 26.56 1.89
CA GLU A 144 -20.55 26.02 2.70
C GLU A 144 -20.59 24.48 2.68
N ASN A 145 -20.16 23.87 1.58
CA ASN A 145 -20.11 22.41 1.40
C ASN A 145 -18.72 21.81 1.64
N ALA A 146 -17.77 22.59 2.19
CA ALA A 146 -16.42 22.09 2.42
C ALA A 146 -16.41 20.97 3.47
N ILE A 147 -15.81 19.84 3.10
CA ILE A 147 -15.64 18.69 3.99
C ILE A 147 -14.20 18.65 4.50
N PHE A 148 -14.03 18.57 5.81
CA PHE A 148 -12.73 18.39 6.45
C PHE A 148 -12.60 16.98 7.04
N LEU A 149 -11.50 16.31 6.71
CA LEU A 149 -11.17 14.99 7.25
C LEU A 149 -9.77 15.01 7.86
N HIS A 150 -9.61 14.33 8.99
CA HIS A 150 -8.32 14.11 9.62
C HIS A 150 -8.01 12.61 9.67
N VAL A 151 -6.81 12.23 9.26
CA VAL A 151 -6.32 10.85 9.34
C VAL A 151 -5.06 10.82 10.18
N PHE A 152 -5.05 9.95 11.18
CA PHE A 152 -3.93 9.81 12.12
C PHE A 152 -3.52 8.34 12.23
N GLU A 153 -2.43 7.97 11.57
CA GLU A 153 -1.91 6.60 11.49
C GLU A 153 -0.38 6.60 11.38
N THR A 154 0.27 5.50 11.77
CA THR A 154 1.72 5.34 11.58
C THR A 154 2.05 5.08 10.11
N ILE A 155 3.14 5.67 9.63
CA ILE A 155 3.75 5.29 8.35
C ILE A 155 4.41 3.92 8.53
N LYS A 156 4.05 2.96 7.67
CA LYS A 156 4.65 1.62 7.64
C LYS A 156 5.71 1.60 6.54
N ASP A 157 6.89 2.09 6.85
CA ASP A 157 8.06 2.17 5.96
C ASP A 157 8.89 0.87 5.93
N GLY A 158 8.41 -0.21 6.55
CA GLY A 158 9.12 -1.49 6.66
C GLY A 158 10.09 -1.58 7.84
N ASN A 159 10.39 -0.47 8.53
CA ASN A 159 11.20 -0.47 9.75
C ASN A 159 10.32 -0.83 10.96
N GLN A 160 10.20 -2.12 11.24
CA GLN A 160 9.33 -2.65 12.31
C GLN A 160 9.63 -2.06 13.70
N VAL A 161 10.90 -1.72 13.98
CA VAL A 161 11.31 -1.09 15.24
C VAL A 161 10.82 0.37 15.31
N GLY A 162 11.02 1.13 14.22
CA GLY A 162 10.54 2.51 14.09
C GLY A 162 9.02 2.61 14.17
N VAL A 163 8.32 1.69 13.51
CA VAL A 163 6.86 1.57 13.54
C VAL A 163 6.35 1.30 14.96
N SER A 164 6.98 0.37 15.69
CA SER A 164 6.58 0.03 17.06
C SER A 164 6.77 1.21 18.03
N LYS A 165 7.87 1.95 17.91
CA LYS A 165 8.12 3.18 18.70
C LYS A 165 7.09 4.25 18.37
N SER A 166 6.80 4.46 17.08
CA SER A 166 5.79 5.41 16.62
C SER A 166 4.41 5.07 17.18
N PHE A 167 3.99 3.79 17.13
CA PHE A 167 2.72 3.36 17.71
C PHE A 167 2.60 3.68 19.20
N LYS A 168 3.68 3.50 19.98
CA LYS A 168 3.67 3.85 21.41
C LYS A 168 3.45 5.35 21.62
N ILE A 169 4.14 6.19 20.85
CA ILE A 169 3.99 7.65 20.91
C ILE A 169 2.57 8.06 20.53
N LEU A 170 2.05 7.56 19.40
CA LEU A 170 0.71 7.90 18.92
C LEU A 170 -0.41 7.38 19.86
N ARG A 171 -0.15 6.30 20.61
CA ARG A 171 -1.07 5.81 21.66
C ARG A 171 -0.96 6.57 22.98
N GLY A 172 0.01 7.47 23.10
CA GLY A 172 0.16 8.33 24.26
C GLY A 172 -1.02 9.28 24.49
N PRO A 173 -1.07 9.94 25.66
CA PRO A 173 -2.13 10.87 26.01
C PRO A 173 -2.15 12.11 25.11
N CYS A 174 -0.98 12.58 24.66
CA CYS A 174 -0.82 13.77 23.82
C CYS A 174 -1.63 13.72 22.51
N TYR A 175 -1.87 12.52 21.98
CA TYR A 175 -2.57 12.31 20.71
C TYR A 175 -3.94 11.66 20.89
N LYS A 176 -4.49 11.61 22.12
CA LYS A 176 -5.82 11.02 22.39
C LYS A 176 -6.91 11.70 21.55
N SER A 177 -6.91 13.02 21.46
CA SER A 177 -7.87 13.79 20.65
C SER A 177 -7.80 13.46 19.17
N HIS A 178 -6.59 13.45 18.59
CA HIS A 178 -6.35 13.09 17.19
C HIS A 178 -6.78 11.66 16.86
N ARG A 179 -6.56 10.70 17.78
CA ARG A 179 -7.01 9.32 17.60
C ARG A 179 -8.53 9.17 17.59
N LYS A 180 -9.24 9.96 18.41
CA LYS A 180 -10.72 9.93 18.46
C LYS A 180 -11.34 10.54 17.20
N SER A 181 -10.78 11.64 16.69
CA SER A 181 -11.31 12.34 15.51
C SER A 181 -10.79 11.81 14.17
N SER A 182 -9.83 10.87 14.19
CA SER A 182 -9.29 10.28 12.97
C SER A 182 -10.30 9.40 12.25
N HIS A 183 -10.27 9.47 10.91
CA HIS A 183 -11.11 8.67 10.03
C HIS A 183 -10.25 7.99 8.97
N ASN A 184 -10.26 6.66 8.95
CA ASN A 184 -9.59 5.89 7.92
C ASN A 184 -10.54 4.79 7.47
N ILE A 185 -11.04 4.93 6.25
CA ILE A 185 -12.06 4.04 5.68
C ILE A 185 -11.60 2.57 5.62
N LEU A 186 -10.29 2.31 5.52
CA LEU A 186 -9.75 0.96 5.52
C LEU A 186 -9.84 0.28 6.90
N PHE A 187 -10.05 1.06 7.97
CA PHE A 187 -10.09 0.59 9.35
C PHE A 187 -11.25 1.22 10.12
N GLU A 188 -12.40 1.44 9.47
CA GLU A 188 -13.49 2.23 10.06
C GLU A 188 -14.01 1.62 11.37
N ASP A 189 -14.09 0.29 11.49
CA ASP A 189 -14.48 -0.40 12.73
C ASP A 189 -13.56 -0.06 13.91
N LYS A 190 -12.25 -0.03 13.68
CA LYS A 190 -11.23 0.33 14.68
C LYS A 190 -11.38 1.79 15.12
N PHE A 191 -11.73 2.70 14.21
CA PHE A 191 -11.92 4.11 14.55
C PHE A 191 -13.30 4.38 15.18
N ASN A 192 -14.33 3.65 14.79
CA ASN A 192 -15.65 3.65 15.43
C ASN A 192 -15.57 3.30 16.91
N LEU A 193 -14.76 2.29 17.28
CA LEU A 193 -14.52 1.93 18.67
C LEU A 193 -13.85 3.07 19.45
N ARG A 194 -12.82 3.71 18.87
CA ARG A 194 -12.08 4.80 19.50
C ARG A 194 -12.92 6.06 19.75
N ARG A 195 -13.91 6.34 18.88
CA ARG A 195 -14.87 7.44 19.07
C ARG A 195 -15.76 7.24 20.30
N LYS A 196 -16.04 5.97 20.64
CA LYS A 196 -16.92 5.57 21.76
C LYS A 196 -16.20 5.46 23.11
N GLU A 197 -14.86 5.43 23.12
CA GLU A 197 -14.07 5.47 24.35
C GLU A 197 -14.26 6.83 25.05
N THR A 198 -14.81 6.85 26.27
CA THR A 198 -14.89 8.05 27.14
C THR A 198 -13.51 8.41 27.69
#